data_AF-A0A1Q8A5S6-F1
#
_entry.id   AF-A0A1Q8A5S6-F1
#
_cell.length_a   1.000
_cell.length_b   1.000
_cell.length_c   1.000
_cell.angle_alpha   90.00
_cell.angle_beta   90.00
_cell.angle_gamma   90.00
#
_symmetry.space_group_name_H-M   'P 1'
#
loop_
_entity.id
_entity.type
_entity.pdbx_description
1 polymer ?
#
loop_
_entity_poly.entity_id
_entity_poly.type
_entity_poly.pdbx_seq_one_letter_code
_entity_poly.pdbx_strand_id
1 'polypeptide(L)'
;MPAKQWPGVRPSILSNYAFDWGENDEHAVIALGHVSIYNHSYRPNAQLVQLPVELMMEVVALKDIEPGEEITINYNGDPAGRDPLWFTRKR
;
A
#
# COMPACT_ATOMS: atom_id res chain seq x y z
N MET A 1 -7.71 -7.41 8.76
CA MET A 1 -9.19 -7.46 8.85
C MET A 1 -9.71 -8.42 7.78
N PRO A 2 -10.51 -9.43 8.14
CA PRO A 2 -11.07 -10.37 7.16
C PRO A 2 -12.00 -9.68 6.15
N ALA A 3 -12.03 -10.18 4.90
CA ALA A 3 -12.89 -9.64 3.83
C ALA A 3 -14.36 -9.44 4.23
N LYS A 4 -14.94 -10.34 5.04
CA LYS A 4 -16.33 -10.24 5.51
C LYS A 4 -16.62 -9.00 6.36
N GLN A 5 -15.60 -8.40 6.99
CA GLN A 5 -15.74 -7.20 7.80
C GLN A 5 -15.52 -5.90 7.02
N TRP A 6 -14.92 -5.98 5.82
CA TRP A 6 -14.63 -4.82 4.97
C TRP A 6 -15.84 -3.91 4.71
N PRO A 7 -17.07 -4.42 4.41
CA PRO A 7 -18.22 -3.55 4.14
C PRO A 7 -18.56 -2.59 5.28
N GLY A 8 -18.27 -2.95 6.54
CA GLY A 8 -18.53 -2.09 7.69
C GLY A 8 -17.48 -0.99 7.89
N VAL A 9 -16.24 -1.22 7.44
CA VAL A 9 -15.12 -0.27 7.60
C VAL A 9 -14.92 0.60 6.38
N ARG A 10 -15.26 0.10 5.19
CA ARG A 10 -15.14 0.82 3.90
C ARG A 10 -15.73 2.24 3.91
N PRO A 11 -16.85 2.56 4.59
CA PRO A 11 -17.38 3.91 4.62
C PRO A 11 -16.58 4.89 5.51
N SER A 12 -15.67 4.37 6.34
CA SER A 12 -14.88 5.16 7.28
C SER A 12 -13.59 5.71 6.66
N ILE A 13 -12.94 6.63 7.37
CA ILE A 13 -11.64 7.20 6.97
C ILE A 13 -10.53 6.14 6.86
N LEU A 14 -10.65 5.02 7.57
CA LEU A 14 -9.65 3.94 7.55
C LEU A 14 -9.51 3.30 6.16
N SER A 15 -10.55 3.36 5.33
CA SER A 15 -10.50 2.84 3.96
C SER A 15 -9.46 3.54 3.08
N ASN A 16 -9.04 4.76 3.42
CA ASN A 16 -8.01 5.49 2.68
C ASN A 16 -6.57 5.08 3.06
N TYR A 17 -6.41 4.31 4.13
CA TYR A 17 -5.12 3.89 4.69
C TYR A 17 -4.99 2.36 4.77
N ALA A 18 -5.94 1.64 4.16
CA ALA A 18 -5.93 0.19 4.15
C ALA A 18 -5.08 -0.33 3.00
N PHE A 19 -4.33 -1.39 3.29
CA PHE A 19 -3.53 -2.15 2.35
C PHE A 19 -4.14 -3.53 2.18
N ASP A 20 -4.05 -4.06 0.96
CA ASP A 20 -4.34 -5.46 0.70
C ASP A 20 -3.25 -6.34 1.35
N TRP A 21 -3.66 -7.51 1.86
CA TRP A 21 -2.81 -8.42 2.61
C TRP A 21 -3.22 -9.87 2.42
N GLY A 22 -2.22 -10.75 2.38
CA GLY A 22 -2.39 -12.19 2.17
C GLY A 22 -1.95 -12.60 0.77
N GLU A 23 -1.83 -13.90 0.53
CA GLU A 23 -1.34 -14.43 -0.76
C GLU A 23 -2.29 -14.10 -1.93
N ASN A 24 -3.57 -13.87 -1.63
CA ASN A 24 -4.61 -13.56 -2.62
C ASN A 24 -5.36 -12.26 -2.27
N ASP A 25 -4.71 -11.34 -1.54
CA ASP A 25 -5.29 -10.06 -1.13
C ASP A 25 -6.63 -10.21 -0.37
N GLU A 26 -6.78 -11.29 0.40
CA GLU A 26 -8.04 -11.65 1.07
C GLU A 26 -8.32 -10.85 2.36
N HIS A 27 -7.36 -10.03 2.79
CA HIS A 27 -7.44 -9.24 4.00
C HIS A 27 -7.11 -7.78 3.74
N ALA A 28 -7.77 -6.88 4.46
CA ALA A 28 -7.40 -5.47 4.51
C ALA A 28 -6.67 -5.19 5.83
N VAL A 29 -5.54 -4.53 5.82
CA VAL A 29 -4.76 -4.19 7.03
C VAL A 29 -4.45 -2.70 7.06
N ILE A 30 -4.28 -2.14 8.26
CA ILE A 30 -3.71 -0.81 8.43
C ILE A 30 -2.25 -1.01 8.79
N ALA A 31 -1.35 -0.57 7.91
CA ALA A 31 0.08 -0.66 8.16
C ALA A 31 0.50 0.45 9.12
N LEU A 32 0.98 0.09 10.31
CA LEU A 32 1.47 1.08 11.26
C LEU A 32 2.90 1.54 10.90
N GLY A 33 3.48 2.42 11.71
CA GLY A 33 4.82 2.96 11.45
C GLY A 33 4.86 3.82 10.18
N HIS A 34 5.95 3.72 9.42
CA HIS A 34 6.17 4.58 8.25
C HIS A 34 5.46 4.11 6.98
N VAL A 35 4.98 2.87 6.93
CA VAL A 35 4.39 2.32 5.69
C VAL A 35 3.19 3.15 5.22
N SER A 36 2.36 3.64 6.14
CA SER A 36 1.17 4.46 5.83
C SER A 36 1.46 5.93 5.48
N ILE A 37 2.73 6.37 5.48
CA ILE A 37 3.07 7.78 5.17
C ILE A 37 3.75 7.98 3.81
N TYR A 38 4.19 6.90 3.14
CA TYR A 38 4.81 7.01 1.84
C TYR A 38 3.77 7.27 0.76
N ASN A 39 4.02 8.29 -0.07
CA ASN A 39 3.11 8.67 -1.14
C ASN A 39 3.20 7.75 -2.35
N HIS A 40 2.20 7.88 -3.21
CA HIS A 40 2.11 7.15 -4.46
C HIS A 40 2.98 7.72 -5.58
N SER A 41 3.62 6.85 -6.35
CA SER A 41 4.12 7.14 -7.70
C SER A 41 3.98 5.91 -8.61
N TYR A 42 3.60 6.11 -9.87
CA TYR A 42 3.73 5.07 -10.91
C TYR A 42 5.18 4.84 -11.32
N ARG A 43 6.11 5.73 -10.96
CA ARG A 43 7.56 5.50 -11.12
C ARG A 43 8.20 5.52 -9.74
N PRO A 44 7.88 4.54 -8.88
CA PRO A 44 8.34 4.55 -7.50
C PRO A 44 9.84 4.30 -7.42
N ASN A 45 10.46 4.73 -6.33
CA ASN A 45 11.85 4.44 -5.99
C ASN A 45 11.98 3.38 -4.88
N ALA A 46 10.86 2.96 -4.29
CA ALA A 46 10.79 1.83 -3.37
C ALA A 46 9.56 0.94 -3.66
N GLN A 47 9.58 -0.29 -3.18
CA GLN A 47 8.47 -1.24 -3.25
C GLN A 47 8.03 -1.67 -1.86
N LEU A 48 6.73 -1.99 -1.73
CA LEU A 48 6.17 -2.58 -0.53
C LEU A 48 6.32 -4.09 -0.60
N VAL A 49 6.91 -4.69 0.42
CA VAL A 49 7.06 -6.15 0.56
C VAL A 49 6.27 -6.61 1.77
N GLN A 50 5.36 -7.55 1.57
CA GLN A 50 4.63 -8.19 2.68
C GLN A 50 5.46 -9.34 3.26
N LEU A 51 5.54 -9.41 4.58
CA LEU A 51 6.18 -10.48 5.34
C LEU A 51 5.13 -11.19 6.20
N PRO A 52 4.42 -12.21 5.65
CA PRO A 52 3.25 -12.79 6.30
C PRO A 52 3.55 -13.50 7.62
N VAL A 53 4.72 -14.12 7.74
CA VAL A 53 5.14 -14.86 8.94
C VAL A 53 5.39 -13.89 10.11
N GLU A 54 5.99 -12.74 9.81
CA GLU A 54 6.34 -11.70 10.76
C GLU A 54 5.20 -10.70 11.02
N LEU A 55 4.11 -10.78 10.25
CA LEU A 55 2.99 -9.82 10.27
C LEU A 55 3.47 -8.37 10.06
N MET A 56 4.39 -8.19 9.12
CA MET A 56 5.06 -6.93 8.85
C MET A 56 5.01 -6.56 7.36
N MET A 57 5.19 -5.29 7.07
CA MET A 57 5.50 -4.79 5.73
C MET A 57 6.82 -4.04 5.76
N GLU A 58 7.60 -4.20 4.71
CA GLU A 58 8.85 -3.46 4.48
C GLU A 58 8.73 -2.57 3.26
N VAL A 59 9.41 -1.43 3.31
CA VAL A 59 9.60 -0.56 2.15
C VAL A 59 11.04 -0.68 1.71
N VAL A 60 11.25 -1.31 0.57
CA VAL A 60 12.58 -1.70 0.06
C VAL A 60 12.92 -0.84 -1.14
N ALA A 61 14.09 -0.19 -1.12
CA ALA A 61 14.56 0.64 -2.23
C ALA A 61 14.76 -0.20 -3.51
N LEU A 62 14.28 0.31 -4.65
CA LEU A 62 14.44 -0.31 -5.97
C LEU A 62 15.69 0.19 -6.71
N LYS A 63 16.23 1.32 -6.25
CA LYS A 63 17.39 2.02 -6.78
C LYS A 63 18.00 2.86 -5.65
N ASP A 64 19.18 3.40 -5.88
CA ASP A 64 19.76 4.40 -4.97
C ASP A 64 18.80 5.61 -4.83
N ILE A 65 18.69 6.12 -3.60
CA ILE A 65 17.82 7.24 -3.24
C ILE A 65 18.70 8.33 -2.65
N GLU A 66 18.72 9.48 -3.31
CA GLU A 66 19.58 10.60 -2.92
C GLU A 66 18.99 11.39 -1.74
N PRO A 67 19.81 12.10 -0.95
CA PRO A 67 19.32 12.98 0.11
C PRO A 67 18.31 14.02 -0.42
N GLY A 68 17.10 14.00 0.14
CA GLY A 68 16.01 14.89 -0.26
C GLY A 68 15.10 14.35 -1.38
N GLU A 69 15.42 13.19 -1.97
CA GLU A 69 14.47 12.48 -2.83
C GLU A 69 13.33 11.89 -2.00
N GLU A 70 12.07 12.17 -2.38
CA GLU A 70 10.91 11.61 -1.72
C GLU A 70 10.83 10.11 -1.97
N ILE A 71 10.70 9.31 -0.91
CA ILE A 71 10.44 7.87 -1.03
C ILE A 71 8.97 7.70 -1.42
N THR A 72 8.75 7.08 -2.57
CA THR A 72 7.40 6.78 -3.09
C THR A 72 7.27 5.31 -3.42
N ILE A 73 6.07 4.79 -3.18
CA ILE A 73 5.67 3.41 -3.49
C ILE A 73 4.57 3.42 -4.54
N ASN A 74 4.36 2.28 -5.22
CA ASN A 74 3.15 2.10 -6.02
C ASN A 74 2.03 1.56 -5.14
N TYR A 75 0.86 2.23 -5.16
CA TYR A 75 -0.26 1.82 -4.32
C TYR A 75 -0.99 0.60 -4.87
N ASN A 76 -0.72 0.22 -6.12
CA ASN A 76 -1.16 -1.05 -6.71
C ASN A 76 -0.32 -2.24 -6.23
N GLY A 77 0.64 -2.04 -5.32
CA GLY A 77 1.58 -3.07 -4.85
C GLY A 77 2.72 -3.33 -5.83
N ASP A 78 2.40 -3.66 -7.08
CA ASP A 78 3.41 -3.87 -8.14
C ASP A 78 4.06 -2.54 -8.56
N PRO A 79 5.40 -2.38 -8.46
CA PRO A 79 6.11 -1.19 -8.96
C PRO A 79 5.85 -0.87 -10.44
N ALA A 80 5.61 -1.89 -11.26
CA ALA A 80 5.28 -1.75 -12.67
C ALA A 80 3.78 -1.54 -12.93
N GLY A 81 2.92 -1.79 -11.95
CA GLY A 81 1.46 -1.67 -12.06
C GLY A 81 1.01 -0.28 -12.50
N ARG A 82 -0.01 -0.22 -13.36
CA ARG A 82 -0.54 1.03 -13.95
C ARG A 82 -2.05 1.19 -13.77
N ASP A 83 -2.65 0.35 -12.94
CA ASP A 83 -4.09 0.38 -12.72
C ASP A 83 -4.54 1.70 -12.08
N PRO A 84 -5.72 2.23 -12.46
CA PRO A 84 -6.25 3.43 -11.87
C PRO A 84 -6.52 3.28 -10.37
N LEU A 85 -6.05 4.24 -9.58
CA LEU A 85 -6.26 4.25 -8.14
C LEU A 85 -7.72 4.47 -7.75
N TRP A 86 -8.12 3.93 -6.60
CA TRP A 86 -9.50 3.94 -6.09
C TRP A 86 -10.11 5.34 -5.93
N PHE A 87 -9.28 6.38 -5.76
CA PHE A 87 -9.70 7.77 -5.63
C PHE A 87 -9.66 8.57 -6.94
N THR A 88 -9.13 7.99 -8.03
CA THR A 88 -9.09 8.64 -9.35
C THR A 88 -10.34 8.39 -10.18
N ARG A 89 -11.13 7.37 -9.84
CA ARG A 89 -12.43 7.12 -10.47
C ARG A 89 -13.42 8.17 -9.98
N LYS A 90 -13.95 8.98 -10.90
CA LYS A 90 -15.09 9.86 -10.61
C LYS A 90 -16.26 9.00 -10.13
N ARG A 91 -16.87 9.39 -9.01
CA ARG A 91 -18.15 8.83 -8.56
C ARG A 91 -19.25 9.16 -9.56
#